data_AF-A0A929PI05-F1
#
_entry.id   AF-A0A929PI05-F1
#
_cell.length_a   1.000
_cell.length_b   1.000
_cell.length_c   1.000
_cell.angle_alpha   90.00
_cell.angle_beta   90.00
_cell.angle_gamma   90.00
#
_symmetry.space_group_name_H-M   'P 1'
#
loop_
_entity.id
_entity.type
_entity.pdbx_description
1 polymer ?
#
loop_
_entity_poly.entity_id
_entity_poly.type
_entity_poly.pdbx_seq_one_letter_code
_entity_poly.pdbx_strand_id
1 'polypeptide(L)' 'MKDNYVDRAKNALCGNCIYYVSKGANNLLGRCRRNAPVTVKGYPVVFPTDWCGEHKLDETKMIERAE' A
#
# COMPACT_ATOMS: atom_id res chain seq x y z
N MET A 1 -17.28 -7.00 20.46
CA MET A 1 -15.88 -7.37 20.18
C MET A 1 -15.21 -6.17 19.53
N LYS A 2 -14.21 -5.56 20.18
CA LYS A 2 -13.52 -4.38 19.65
C LYS A 2 -12.52 -4.86 18.60
N ASP A 3 -12.69 -4.47 17.34
CA ASP A 3 -11.75 -4.82 16.29
C ASP A 3 -10.46 -4.02 16.49
N ASN A 4 -9.40 -4.72 16.91
CA ASN A 4 -8.08 -4.15 17.18
C ASN A 4 -7.35 -3.70 15.90
N TYR A 5 -7.90 -3.97 14.71
CA TYR A 5 -7.33 -3.60 13.42
C TYR A 5 -7.94 -2.33 12.80
N VAL A 6 -9.07 -1.84 13.33
CA VAL A 6 -9.77 -0.64 12.81
C VAL A 6 -8.85 0.59 12.73
N ASP A 7 -8.01 0.80 13.74
CA ASP A 7 -7.10 1.96 13.74
C ASP A 7 -5.86 1.74 12.88
N ARG A 8 -5.48 0.47 12.63
CA ARG A 8 -4.35 0.15 11.76
C ARG A 8 -4.68 0.37 10.29
N ALA A 9 -5.90 0.03 9.87
CA ALA A 9 -6.35 0.27 8.50
C ALA A 9 -6.44 1.76 8.14
N LYS A 10 -6.59 2.67 9.11
CA LYS A 10 -6.67 4.12 8.84
C LYS A 10 -5.36 4.71 8.32
N ASN A 11 -4.22 4.26 8.84
CA ASN A 11 -2.90 4.84 8.54
C ASN A 11 -1.94 3.89 7.80
N ALA A 12 -2.19 2.58 7.83
CA ALA A 12 -1.34 1.59 7.16
C ALA A 12 -1.87 1.22 5.76
N LEU A 13 -2.13 2.23 4.92
CA LEU A 13 -2.64 2.02 3.56
C LEU A 13 -1.51 1.77 2.55
N CYS A 14 -1.82 1.10 1.44
CA CYS A 14 -0.84 0.74 0.40
C CYS A 14 -0.09 1.97 -0.10
N GLY A 15 -0.78 3.08 -0.33
CA GLY A 15 -0.15 4.33 -0.76
C GLY A 15 0.96 4.83 0.16
N ASN A 16 0.92 4.48 1.45
CA ASN A 16 1.88 4.90 2.47
C ASN A 16 2.84 3.76 2.85
N CYS A 17 2.91 2.71 2.03
CA CYS A 17 3.73 1.53 2.29
C CYS A 17 5.07 1.61 1.55
N ILE A 18 6.17 1.17 2.18
CA ILE A 18 7.50 1.12 1.54
C ILE A 18 7.51 0.20 0.31
N TYR A 19 6.61 -0.79 0.29
CA TYR A 19 6.52 -1.79 -0.76
C TYR A 19 5.65 -1.35 -1.94
N TYR A 20 4.86 -0.27 -1.79
CA TYR A 20 4.00 0.22 -2.85
C TYR A 20 4.76 1.03 -3.88
N VAL A 21 4.42 0.80 -5.15
CA VAL A 21 4.90 1.57 -6.30
C VAL A 21 3.70 1.98 -7.12
N SER A 22 3.54 3.29 -7.35
CA SER A 22 2.49 3.81 -8.23
C SER A 22 2.67 3.33 -9.67
N LYS A 23 1.56 3.05 -10.37
CA LYS A 23 1.55 2.68 -11.78
C LYS A 23 0.53 3.53 -12.54
N GLY A 24 1.03 4.34 -13.47
CA GLY A 24 0.24 5.23 -14.31
C GLY A 24 0.23 6.67 -13.80
N ALA A 25 -0.28 7.59 -14.63
CA ALA A 25 -0.24 9.03 -14.35
C ALA A 25 -1.14 9.48 -13.19
N ASN A 26 -2.21 8.74 -12.91
CA ASN A 26 -3.26 9.21 -11.99
C ASN A 26 -3.07 8.74 -10.54
N ASN A 27 -2.01 7.99 -10.21
CA ASN A 27 -1.76 7.42 -8.89
C ASN A 27 -2.90 6.57 -8.28
N LEU A 28 -3.90 6.20 -9.08
CA LEU A 28 -5.07 5.40 -8.65
C LEU A 28 -4.74 3.92 -8.49
N LEU A 29 -3.69 3.44 -9.13
CA LEU A 29 -3.27 2.04 -9.11
C LEU A 29 -1.78 1.95 -8.83
N GLY A 30 -1.39 0.85 -8.19
CA GLY A 30 0.01 0.54 -7.99
C GLY A 30 0.31 -0.95 -8.02
N ARG A 31 1.49 -1.30 -7.52
CA ARG A 31 2.00 -2.66 -7.39
C ARG A 31 2.60 -2.85 -6.00
N CYS A 32 2.28 -3.96 -5.36
CA CYS A 32 2.92 -4.34 -4.10
C CYS A 32 4.20 -5.14 -4.38
N ARG A 33 5.38 -4.60 -4.04
CA ARG A 33 6.68 -5.27 -4.21
C ARG A 33 7.05 -6.26 -3.11
N ARG A 34 6.27 -6.33 -2.03
CA ARG A 34 6.51 -7.28 -0.94
C ARG A 34 6.28 -8.71 -1.39
N ASN A 35 5.17 -8.93 -2.08
CA ASN A 35 4.83 -10.23 -2.61
C ASN A 35 5.60 -10.41 -3.91
N ALA A 36 6.55 -11.34 -3.91
CA ALA A 36 7.34 -11.68 -5.08
C ALA A 36 6.42 -11.92 -6.29
N PRO A 37 6.81 -11.49 -7.49
CA PRO A 37 6.00 -11.72 -8.67
C PRO A 37 5.85 -13.23 -8.85
N VAL A 38 4.61 -13.73 -8.80
CA VAL A 38 4.35 -15.09 -9.27
C VAL A 38 4.77 -15.06 -10.74
N THR A 39 5.65 -15.97 -11.16
CA THR A 39 6.47 -15.92 -12.39
C THR A 39 5.68 -15.65 -13.68
N VAL A 40 4.36 -15.83 -13.64
CA VAL A 40 3.40 -15.63 -14.74
C VAL A 40 2.40 -14.48 -14.55
N LYS A 41 2.26 -13.89 -13.34
CA LYS A 41 1.24 -12.87 -13.02
C LYS A 41 1.83 -11.49 -12.63
N GLY A 42 3.13 -11.43 -12.33
CA GLY A 42 3.80 -10.20 -11.89
C GLY A 42 3.43 -9.81 -10.46
N TYR A 43 3.78 -8.57 -10.08
CA TYR A 43 3.43 -8.02 -8.76
C TYR A 43 1.91 -7.80 -8.63
N PRO A 44 1.31 -8.05 -7.45
CA PRO A 44 -0.11 -7.78 -7.21
C PRO A 44 -0.48 -6.33 -7.50
N VAL A 45 -1.60 -6.12 -8.20
CA VAL A 45 -2.20 -4.80 -8.39
C VAL A 45 -2.95 -4.45 -7.11
N VAL A 46 -2.70 -3.24 -6.59
CA VAL A 46 -3.35 -2.74 -5.39
C VAL A 46 -3.78 -1.29 -5.60
N PHE A 47 -4.86 -0.89 -4.94
CA PHE A 47 -5.23 0.51 -4.79
C PHE A 47 -4.39 1.15 -3.67
N PRO A 48 -4.11 2.46 -3.73
CA PRO A 48 -3.41 3.17 -2.66
C PRO A 48 -4.19 3.15 -1.33
N THR A 49 -5.49 2.86 -1.35
CA THR A 49 -6.37 2.71 -0.19
C THR A 49 -6.50 1.27 0.31
N ASP A 50 -5.83 0.30 -0.31
CA ASP A 50 -5.88 -1.09 0.16
C ASP A 50 -5.04 -1.29 1.42
N TRP A 51 -5.44 -2.28 2.22
CA TRP A 51 -4.71 -2.78 3.39
C TRP A 51 -4.53 -4.30 3.25
N CYS A 52 -3.31 -4.81 3.46
CA CYS A 52 -2.99 -6.23 3.31
C CYS A 52 -2.42 -6.87 4.58
N GLY A 53 -2.46 -6.17 5.72
CA GLY A 53 -1.91 -6.62 7.01
C GLY A 53 -0.39 -6.67 7.09
N GLU A 54 0.26 -6.56 5.95
CA GLU A 54 1.68 -6.77 5.72
C GLU A 54 2.43 -5.45 5.44
N HIS A 55 1.75 -4.32 5.65
CA HIS A 55 2.25 -2.97 5.42
C HIS A 55 3.42 -2.60 6.33
N LYS A 56 4.36 -1.84 5.78
CA LYS A 56 5.38 -1.10 6.53
C LYS A 56 5.34 0.35 6.10
N LEU A 57 5.20 1.26 7.07
CA LEU A 57 5.04 2.68 6.82
C LEU A 57 6.28 3.27 6.14
N ASP A 58 6.02 4.09 5.14
CA ASP A 58 7.02 4.87 4.42
C ASP A 58 6.86 6.34 4.85
N GLU A 59 7.74 6.79 5.74
CA GLU A 59 7.65 8.13 6.35
C GLU A 59 7.71 9.25 5.30
N THR A 60 8.50 9.06 4.23
CA THR A 60 8.60 10.02 3.13
C THR A 60 7.27 10.16 2.41
N LYS A 61 6.63 9.04 2.06
CA LYS A 61 5.30 9.06 1.40
C LYS A 61 4.18 9.58 2.29
N MET A 62 4.34 9.49 3.62
CA MET A 62 3.36 10.07 4.55
C MET A 62 3.42 11.60 4.54
N ILE A 63 4.62 12.18 4.42
CA ILE A 63 4.82 13.63 4.32
C ILE A 63 4.26 14.15 2.99
N GLU A 64 4.64 13.52 1.87
CA GLU A 64 4.22 13.92 0.51
C GLU A 64 2.70 13.89 0.26
N ARG A 65 1.93 13.16 1.07
CA ARG A 65 0.46 13.07 0.96
C ARG A 65 -0.29 13.96 1.95
N ALA A 66 0.42 14.57 2.89
CA ALA A 66 -0.13 15.55 3.83
C ALA A 66 -0.04 16.98 3.29
N GLU A 67 0.87 17.21 2.33
CA GLU A 67 1.01 18.44 1.54
C GLU A 67 0.06 18.48 0.33
#